data_AF-A0A381FH93-F1
#
_entry.id   AF-A0A381FH93-F1
#
_cell.length_a   1.000
_cell.length_b   1.000
_cell.length_c   1.000
_cell.angle_alpha   90.00
_cell.angle_beta   90.00
_cell.angle_gamma   90.00
#
_symmetry.space_group_name_H-M   'P 1'
#
loop_
_entity.id
_entity.type
_entity.pdbx_description
1 polymer ?
#
loop_
_entity_poly.entity_id
_entity_poly.type
_entity_poly.pdbx_seq_one_letter_code
_entity_poly.pdbx_strand_id
1 'polypeptide(L)'
;MPMRPFKYELQELNELNLPFYTRIGLLSVRFAEIESLITHINEKLINPGEELISHILIKDNSLHTNLELIKKLSSMRSYEEENILKIVSKLKPLQRLRNSFIHGVWLDVMVEKSETFIYCTDHRWVVKEKNSQQTTRTRYSKERYTIQDLEKQIKIADEILLDLKKLWENLYEISYFE
;
A
#
# COMPACT_ATOMS: atom_id res chain seq x y z
N MET A 1 19.19 -23.78 8.16
CA MET A 1 17.97 -24.46 8.65
C MET A 1 17.33 -25.19 7.47
N PRO A 2 17.00 -26.48 7.60
CA PRO A 2 16.27 -27.21 6.55
C PRO A 2 14.89 -26.57 6.32
N MET A 3 14.51 -26.40 5.05
CA MET A 3 13.19 -25.86 4.69
C MET A 3 12.12 -26.86 5.12
N ARG A 4 11.16 -26.41 5.95
CA ARG A 4 9.93 -27.18 6.15
C ARG A 4 9.21 -27.30 4.80
N PRO A 5 8.67 -28.48 4.43
CA PRO A 5 7.85 -28.62 3.23
C PRO A 5 6.67 -27.64 3.30
N PHE A 6 6.25 -27.14 2.14
CA PHE A 6 5.06 -26.30 2.02
C PHE A 6 3.86 -27.09 2.54
N LYS A 7 3.37 -26.74 3.75
CA LYS A 7 2.19 -27.35 4.34
C LYS A 7 0.94 -26.68 3.75
N TYR A 8 0.10 -27.48 3.10
CA TYR A 8 -1.22 -27.08 2.59
C TYR A 8 -2.32 -27.26 3.66
N GLU A 9 -1.96 -27.22 4.93
CA GLU A 9 -2.95 -27.27 6.01
C GLU A 9 -3.63 -25.90 6.06
N LEU A 10 -4.96 -25.89 5.92
CA LEU A 10 -5.75 -24.68 6.14
C LEU A 10 -5.49 -24.21 7.57
N GLN A 11 -4.94 -23.01 7.72
CA GLN A 11 -4.78 -22.40 9.03
C GLN A 11 -6.16 -22.06 9.58
N GLU A 12 -6.55 -22.73 10.66
CA GLU A 12 -7.73 -22.33 11.43
C GLU A 12 -7.45 -21.02 12.19
N LEU A 13 -8.44 -20.15 12.22
CA LEU A 13 -8.39 -18.94 13.05
C LEU A 13 -8.38 -19.34 14.52
N ASN A 14 -7.44 -18.79 15.27
CA ASN A 14 -7.29 -18.98 16.70
C ASN A 14 -6.90 -17.66 17.38
N GLU A 15 -6.88 -17.65 18.71
CA GLU A 15 -6.60 -16.45 19.51
C GLU A 15 -5.23 -15.82 19.22
N LEU A 16 -4.25 -16.62 18.79
CA LEU A 16 -2.89 -16.13 18.49
C LEU A 16 -2.81 -15.46 17.12
N ASN A 17 -3.49 -15.99 16.10
CA ASN A 17 -3.37 -15.52 14.72
C ASN A 17 -4.45 -14.50 14.32
N LEU A 18 -5.61 -14.51 14.97
CA LEU A 18 -6.71 -13.58 14.74
C LEU A 18 -6.25 -12.11 14.81
N PRO A 19 -5.45 -11.67 15.80
CA PRO A 19 -4.99 -10.28 15.86
C PRO A 19 -4.15 -9.85 14.66
N PHE A 20 -3.34 -10.75 14.10
CA PHE A 20 -2.51 -10.47 12.93
C PHE A 20 -3.36 -10.37 11.68
N TYR A 21 -4.21 -11.37 11.42
CA TYR A 21 -5.04 -11.38 10.22
C TYR A 21 -6.06 -10.25 10.20
N THR A 22 -6.62 -9.87 11.34
CA THR A 22 -7.48 -8.68 11.45
C THR A 22 -6.76 -7.41 11.01
N ARG A 23 -5.49 -7.22 11.42
CA ARG A 23 -4.70 -6.03 11.05
C ARG A 23 -4.24 -6.06 9.59
N ILE A 24 -3.89 -7.24 9.08
CA ILE A 24 -3.58 -7.45 7.65
C ILE A 24 -4.82 -7.14 6.79
N GLY A 25 -5.99 -7.61 7.21
CA GLY A 25 -7.27 -7.32 6.57
C GLY A 25 -7.58 -5.82 6.59
N LEU A 26 -7.46 -5.18 7.75
CA LEU A 26 -7.67 -3.73 7.87
C LEU A 26 -6.72 -2.93 6.98
N LEU A 27 -5.43 -3.26 6.95
CA LEU A 27 -4.46 -2.64 6.04
C LEU A 27 -4.86 -2.80 4.57
N SER A 28 -5.36 -3.97 4.19
CA SER A 28 -5.82 -4.23 2.83
C SER A 28 -7.02 -3.35 2.45
N VAL A 29 -7.96 -3.16 3.37
CA VAL A 29 -9.08 -2.21 3.20
C VAL A 29 -8.56 -0.79 3.04
N ARG A 30 -7.63 -0.36 3.91
CA ARG A 30 -7.04 0.99 3.83
C ARG A 30 -6.33 1.25 2.51
N PHE A 31 -5.62 0.25 1.98
CA PHE A 31 -5.01 0.36 0.65
C PHE A 31 -6.04 0.54 -0.46
N ALA A 32 -7.13 -0.23 -0.44
CA ALA A 32 -8.20 -0.09 -1.41
C ALA A 32 -8.86 1.29 -1.34
N GLU A 33 -9.10 1.82 -0.13
CA GLU A 33 -9.63 3.17 0.08
C GLU A 33 -8.68 4.25 -0.48
N ILE A 34 -7.37 4.13 -0.23
CA ILE A 34 -6.35 5.04 -0.77
C ILE A 34 -6.33 5.00 -2.30
N GLU A 35 -6.31 3.80 -2.88
CA GLU A 35 -6.32 3.58 -4.33
C GLU A 35 -7.57 4.22 -4.97
N SER A 36 -8.74 4.01 -4.37
CA SER A 36 -10.00 4.60 -4.83
C SER A 36 -9.97 6.12 -4.76
N LEU A 37 -9.51 6.70 -3.64
CA LEU A 37 -9.56 8.14 -3.44
C LEU A 37 -8.59 8.90 -4.34
N ILE A 38 -7.39 8.36 -4.58
CA ILE A 38 -6.46 8.90 -5.58
C ILE A 38 -7.09 8.88 -6.97
N THR A 39 -7.80 7.79 -7.32
CA THR A 39 -8.48 7.66 -8.61
C THR A 39 -9.55 8.74 -8.76
N HIS A 40 -10.39 8.96 -7.76
CA HIS A 40 -11.40 10.01 -7.79
C HIS A 40 -10.80 11.42 -7.88
N ILE A 41 -9.75 11.71 -7.11
CA ILE A 41 -9.03 12.98 -7.22
C ILE A 41 -8.51 13.20 -8.65
N ASN A 42 -7.91 12.18 -9.26
CA ASN A 42 -7.48 12.25 -10.66
C ASN A 42 -8.65 12.50 -11.60
N GLU A 43 -9.78 11.80 -11.45
CA GLU A 43 -10.97 11.97 -12.28
C GLU A 43 -11.45 13.42 -12.29
N LYS A 44 -11.49 14.02 -11.10
CA LYS A 44 -11.91 15.40 -10.89
C LYS A 44 -10.91 16.41 -11.45
N LEU A 45 -9.61 16.17 -11.30
CA LEU A 45 -8.56 17.04 -11.83
C LEU A 45 -8.45 16.99 -13.37
N ILE A 46 -8.80 15.86 -14.00
CA ILE A 46 -8.83 15.72 -15.46
C ILE A 46 -9.95 16.58 -16.03
N ASN A 47 -11.20 16.31 -15.63
CA ASN A 47 -12.37 16.99 -16.17
C ASN A 47 -13.44 17.17 -15.08
N PRO A 48 -13.46 18.34 -14.40
CA PRO A 48 -14.46 18.65 -13.40
C PRO A 48 -15.88 18.59 -14.00
N GLY A 49 -16.76 17.76 -13.46
CA GLY A 49 -18.16 17.65 -13.89
C GLY A 49 -18.46 16.57 -14.94
N GLU A 50 -17.43 15.92 -15.49
CA GLU A 50 -17.57 14.75 -16.37
C GLU A 50 -16.70 13.59 -15.89
N GLU A 51 -16.78 13.26 -14.59
CA GLU A 51 -15.93 12.28 -13.94
C GLU A 51 -16.04 10.88 -14.58
N LEU A 52 -17.18 10.55 -15.20
CA LEU A 52 -17.37 9.28 -15.91
C LEU A 52 -16.42 9.14 -17.12
N ILE A 53 -16.18 10.23 -17.85
CA ILE A 53 -15.24 10.22 -18.98
C ILE A 53 -13.83 10.03 -18.44
N SER A 54 -13.46 10.80 -17.41
CA SER A 54 -12.17 10.66 -16.74
C SER A 54 -11.95 9.23 -16.21
N HIS A 55 -12.98 8.62 -15.62
CA HIS A 55 -12.94 7.24 -15.11
C HIS A 55 -12.61 6.25 -16.23
N ILE A 56 -13.30 6.34 -17.37
CA ILE A 56 -13.06 5.46 -18.53
C ILE A 56 -11.61 5.58 -19.02
N LEU A 57 -11.02 6.78 -18.97
CA LEU A 57 -9.65 7.02 -19.40
C LEU A 57 -8.59 6.40 -18.47
N ILE A 58 -8.89 6.25 -17.17
CA ILE A 58 -7.90 5.86 -16.16
C ILE A 58 -8.22 4.58 -15.39
N LYS A 59 -9.36 3.93 -15.63
CA LYS A 59 -9.82 2.75 -14.88
C LYS A 59 -8.81 1.59 -14.80
N ASP A 60 -7.99 1.42 -15.83
CA ASP A 60 -7.01 0.32 -15.93
C ASP A 60 -5.62 0.73 -15.40
N ASN A 61 -5.49 1.94 -14.86
CA ASN A 61 -4.24 2.42 -14.31
C ASN A 61 -3.87 1.66 -13.04
N SER A 62 -2.58 1.31 -12.94
CA SER A 62 -2.01 0.90 -11.67
C SER A 62 -1.96 2.06 -10.67
N LEU A 63 -1.89 1.76 -9.36
CA LEU A 63 -1.64 2.78 -8.33
C LEU A 63 -0.39 3.62 -8.65
N HIS A 64 0.68 3.00 -9.16
CA HIS A 64 1.88 3.74 -9.54
C HIS A 64 1.58 4.76 -10.64
N THR A 65 0.85 4.35 -11.68
CA THR A 65 0.42 5.23 -12.77
C THR A 65 -0.45 6.37 -12.25
N ASN A 66 -1.41 6.07 -11.37
CA ASN A 66 -2.30 7.08 -10.77
C ASN A 66 -1.55 8.08 -9.87
N LEU A 67 -0.49 7.66 -9.18
CA LEU A 67 0.36 8.58 -8.40
C LEU A 67 1.25 9.48 -9.27
N GLU A 68 1.72 8.99 -10.41
CA GLU A 68 2.43 9.85 -11.36
C GLU A 68 1.47 10.82 -12.05
N LEU A 69 0.24 10.39 -12.31
CA LEU A 69 -0.81 11.22 -12.88
C LEU A 69 -1.23 12.35 -11.94
N ILE A 70 -1.52 12.06 -10.67
CA ILE A 70 -1.97 13.07 -9.70
C ILE A 70 -0.93 14.18 -9.52
N LYS A 71 0.36 13.82 -9.49
CA LYS A 71 1.48 14.79 -9.46
C LYS A 71 1.52 15.70 -10.69
N LYS A 72 1.27 15.15 -11.87
CA LYS A 72 1.29 15.93 -13.13
C LYS A 72 0.08 16.87 -13.18
N LEU A 73 -1.10 16.34 -12.87
CA LEU A 73 -2.34 17.12 -12.85
C LEU A 73 -2.29 18.22 -11.80
N SER A 74 -1.77 17.93 -10.60
CA SER A 74 -1.61 18.94 -9.53
C SER A 74 -0.72 20.09 -9.95
N SER A 75 0.40 19.81 -10.60
CA SER A 75 1.31 20.83 -11.11
C SER A 75 0.68 21.64 -12.26
N MET A 76 0.01 20.95 -13.21
CA MET A 76 -0.67 21.61 -14.34
C MET A 76 -1.84 22.50 -13.92
N ARG A 77 -2.54 22.15 -12.85
CA ARG A 77 -3.71 22.88 -12.32
C ARG A 77 -3.33 23.82 -11.16
N SER A 78 -2.06 23.89 -10.76
CA SER A 78 -1.59 24.60 -9.56
C SER A 78 -2.37 24.24 -8.29
N TYR A 79 -2.73 22.97 -8.15
CA TYR A 79 -3.58 22.46 -7.06
C TYR A 79 -2.75 21.65 -6.06
N GLU A 80 -2.59 22.15 -4.83
CA GLU A 80 -2.09 21.39 -3.66
C GLU A 80 -0.79 20.57 -3.90
N GLU A 81 0.11 21.08 -4.76
CA GLU A 81 1.26 20.33 -5.27
C GLU A 81 2.16 19.80 -4.14
N GLU A 82 2.46 20.64 -3.14
CA GLU A 82 3.30 20.25 -2.00
C GLU A 82 2.66 19.13 -1.16
N ASN A 83 1.35 19.21 -0.94
CA ASN A 83 0.62 18.22 -0.15
C ASN A 83 0.52 16.88 -0.90
N ILE A 84 0.29 16.92 -2.22
CA ILE A 84 0.30 15.73 -3.06
C ILE A 84 1.69 15.07 -3.07
N LEU A 85 2.77 15.83 -3.19
CA LEU A 85 4.13 15.30 -3.11
C LEU A 85 4.42 14.66 -1.74
N LYS A 86 3.97 15.30 -0.65
CA LYS A 86 4.08 14.72 0.71
C LYS A 86 3.34 13.39 0.80
N ILE A 87 2.09 13.32 0.34
CA ILE A 87 1.29 12.08 0.35
C ILE A 87 1.96 10.98 -0.46
N VAL A 88 2.39 11.27 -1.69
CA VAL A 88 3.08 10.31 -2.56
C VAL A 88 4.35 9.78 -1.88
N SER A 89 5.10 10.66 -1.20
CA SER A 89 6.31 10.26 -0.47
C SER A 89 6.01 9.33 0.71
N LYS A 90 4.94 9.57 1.47
CA LYS A 90 4.48 8.71 2.58
C LYS A 90 3.96 7.36 2.09
N LEU A 91 3.35 7.31 0.90
CA LEU A 91 2.75 6.10 0.35
C LEU A 91 3.78 5.16 -0.28
N LYS A 92 4.91 5.67 -0.78
CA LYS A 92 5.93 4.86 -1.48
C LYS A 92 6.50 3.70 -0.63
N PRO A 93 6.84 3.87 0.67
CA PRO A 93 7.22 2.75 1.54
C PRO A 93 6.10 1.71 1.72
N LEU A 94 4.85 2.18 1.82
CA LEU A 94 3.67 1.35 2.00
C LEU A 94 3.31 0.52 0.76
N GLN A 95 3.69 0.93 -0.45
CA GLN A 95 3.45 0.14 -1.67
C GLN A 95 4.17 -1.20 -1.67
N ARG A 96 5.40 -1.24 -1.15
CA ARG A 96 6.14 -2.51 -1.00
C ARG A 96 5.45 -3.42 0.01
N LEU A 97 4.99 -2.83 1.11
CA LEU A 97 4.21 -3.51 2.13
C LEU A 97 2.91 -4.10 1.54
N ARG A 98 2.10 -3.30 0.84
CA ARG A 98 0.88 -3.73 0.15
C ARG A 98 1.09 -4.95 -0.73
N ASN A 99 2.19 -4.98 -1.49
CA ASN A 99 2.52 -6.13 -2.34
C ASN A 99 2.82 -7.38 -1.52
N SER A 100 3.53 -7.26 -0.40
CA SER A 100 3.74 -8.37 0.53
C SER A 100 2.44 -8.84 1.18
N PHE A 101 1.48 -7.94 1.40
CA PHE A 101 0.21 -8.29 2.07
C PHE A 101 -0.74 -9.03 1.16
N ILE A 102 -0.77 -8.64 -0.13
CA ILE A 102 -1.67 -9.22 -1.13
C ILE A 102 -1.05 -10.44 -1.81
N HIS A 103 0.26 -10.43 -2.05
CA HIS A 103 0.95 -11.48 -2.83
C HIS A 103 1.97 -12.28 -2.02
N GLY A 104 2.27 -11.88 -0.78
CA GLY A 104 3.20 -12.59 0.07
C GLY A 104 2.58 -13.83 0.70
N VAL A 105 3.42 -14.82 0.99
CA VAL A 105 3.05 -16.02 1.71
C VAL A 105 3.29 -15.78 3.20
N TRP A 106 2.20 -15.62 3.94
CA TRP A 106 2.19 -15.47 5.39
C TRP A 106 2.39 -16.83 6.05
N LEU A 107 3.39 -16.92 6.92
CA LEU A 107 3.69 -18.13 7.70
C LEU A 107 2.85 -18.18 8.97
N ASP A 108 2.89 -19.32 9.68
CA ASP A 108 2.30 -19.44 11.00
C ASP A 108 2.81 -18.35 11.96
N VAL A 109 1.90 -17.87 12.81
CA VAL A 109 2.25 -17.01 13.94
C VAL A 109 3.12 -17.80 14.91
N MET A 110 4.23 -17.21 15.32
CA MET A 110 5.20 -17.79 16.22
C MET A 110 5.34 -16.95 17.49
N VAL A 111 5.63 -17.63 18.59
CA VAL A 111 5.94 -17.01 19.88
C VAL A 111 7.37 -17.39 20.22
N GLU A 112 8.26 -16.41 20.32
CA GLU A 112 9.65 -16.60 20.73
C GLU A 112 10.00 -15.57 21.81
N LYS A 113 10.57 -16.01 22.94
CA LYS A 113 10.98 -15.12 24.06
C LYS A 113 9.89 -14.12 24.48
N SER A 114 8.65 -14.59 24.58
CA SER A 114 7.45 -13.79 24.93
C SER A 114 7.03 -12.74 23.90
N GLU A 115 7.57 -12.79 22.68
CA GLU A 115 7.18 -11.91 21.59
C GLU A 115 6.44 -12.72 20.51
N THR A 116 5.24 -12.29 20.18
CA THR A 116 4.42 -12.90 19.13
C THR A 116 4.66 -12.17 17.81
N PHE A 117 4.94 -12.90 16.74
CA PHE A 117 5.21 -12.35 15.41
C PHE A 117 4.78 -13.29 14.29
N ILE A 118 4.61 -12.73 13.10
CA ILE A 118 4.35 -13.44 11.86
C ILE A 118 5.46 -13.11 10.86
N TYR A 119 5.72 -14.02 9.92
CA TYR A 119 6.57 -13.70 8.78
C TYR A 119 5.75 -13.63 7.50
N CYS A 120 6.06 -12.64 6.67
CA CYS A 120 5.67 -12.62 5.28
C CYS A 120 6.87 -13.00 4.42
N THR A 121 6.66 -13.89 3.46
CA THR A 121 7.67 -14.29 2.49
C THR A 121 7.26 -13.89 1.08
N ASP A 122 8.14 -13.19 0.37
CA ASP A 122 8.01 -12.96 -1.06
C ASP A 122 8.86 -14.00 -1.80
N HIS A 123 8.21 -14.81 -2.65
CA HIS A 123 8.84 -15.91 -3.37
C HIS A 123 9.39 -15.47 -4.72
N ARG A 124 9.37 -14.17 -5.02
CA ARG A 124 10.04 -13.58 -6.18
C ARG A 124 11.56 -13.58 -5.98
N TRP A 125 12.28 -13.75 -7.08
CA TRP A 125 13.74 -13.64 -7.07
C TRP A 125 14.17 -12.23 -6.68
N VAL A 126 14.94 -12.11 -5.59
CA VAL A 126 15.52 -10.85 -5.15
C VAL A 126 17.03 -10.90 -5.41
N VAL A 127 17.52 -9.99 -6.23
CA VAL A 127 18.95 -9.74 -6.40
C VAL A 127 19.37 -8.76 -5.31
N LYS A 128 20.22 -9.20 -4.39
CA LYS A 128 20.87 -8.31 -3.42
C LYS A 128 22.29 -8.02 -3.87
N GLU A 129 22.59 -6.76 -4.16
CA GLU A 129 23.96 -6.30 -4.31
C GLU A 129 24.63 -6.30 -2.94
N LYS A 130 25.72 -7.05 -2.83
CA LYS A 130 26.50 -7.13 -1.59
C LYS A 130 27.67 -6.15 -1.60
N ASN A 131 28.14 -5.74 -2.79
CA ASN A 131 29.12 -4.70 -3.14
C ASN A 131 29.16 -4.54 -4.68
N SER A 132 29.88 -3.52 -5.19
CA SER A 132 30.02 -3.17 -6.62
C SER A 132 30.59 -4.28 -7.55
N GLN A 133 30.95 -5.44 -7.01
CA GLN A 133 31.48 -6.59 -7.76
C GLN A 133 30.83 -7.94 -7.41
N GLN A 134 29.82 -7.98 -6.52
CA GLN A 134 29.13 -9.23 -6.16
C GLN A 134 27.63 -9.05 -5.98
N THR A 135 26.86 -9.66 -6.90
CA THR A 135 25.41 -9.84 -6.77
C THR A 135 25.13 -11.22 -6.16
N THR A 136 24.40 -11.23 -5.04
CA THR A 136 23.90 -12.48 -4.44
C THR A 136 22.44 -12.63 -4.84
N ARG A 137 22.09 -13.69 -5.56
CA ARG A 137 20.70 -14.00 -5.91
C ARG A 137 20.08 -14.82 -4.79
N THR A 138 19.13 -14.23 -4.07
CA THR A 138 18.35 -14.94 -3.05
C THR A 138 16.93 -15.11 -3.56
N ARG A 139 16.44 -16.35 -3.54
CA ARG A 139 15.12 -16.71 -4.08
C ARG A 139 13.95 -16.22 -3.20
N TYR A 140 14.22 -15.70 -2.01
CA TYR A 140 13.21 -15.36 -1.01
C TYR A 140 13.60 -14.11 -0.22
N SER A 141 12.68 -13.15 -0.08
CA SER A 141 12.71 -12.21 1.03
C SER A 141 11.78 -12.69 2.12
N LYS A 142 12.19 -12.53 3.38
CA LYS A 142 11.40 -12.88 4.56
C LYS A 142 11.42 -11.67 5.49
N GLU A 143 10.25 -11.12 5.73
CA GLU A 143 10.06 -9.97 6.61
C GLU A 143 9.25 -10.36 7.83
N ARG A 144 9.68 -9.88 8.99
CA ARG A 144 9.06 -10.15 10.28
C ARG A 144 8.14 -9.00 10.65
N TYR A 145 6.95 -9.34 11.13
CA TYR A 145 5.98 -8.37 11.60
C TYR A 145 5.49 -8.76 13.00
N THR A 146 5.58 -7.82 13.93
CA THR A 146 4.83 -7.85 15.19
C THR A 146 3.48 -7.16 15.01
N ILE A 147 2.60 -7.30 16.01
CA ILE A 147 1.35 -6.53 16.05
C ILE A 147 1.61 -5.02 16.01
N GLN A 148 2.62 -4.54 16.74
CA GLN A 148 2.99 -3.14 16.81
C GLN A 148 3.48 -2.61 15.46
N ASP A 149 4.22 -3.44 14.70
CA ASP A 149 4.63 -3.08 13.34
C ASP A 149 3.41 -2.87 12.44
N LEU A 150 2.44 -3.78 12.48
CA LEU A 150 1.22 -3.67 11.68
C LEU A 150 0.39 -2.43 12.08
N GLU A 151 0.25 -2.18 13.38
CA GLU A 151 -0.46 -1.00 13.91
C GLU A 151 0.20 0.32 13.47
N LYS A 152 1.54 0.36 13.46
CA LYS A 152 2.27 1.52 12.94
C LYS A 152 1.96 1.76 11.46
N GLN A 153 1.90 0.71 10.66
CA GLN A 153 1.56 0.82 9.23
C GLN A 153 0.11 1.26 9.03
N ILE A 154 -0.82 0.75 9.85
CA ILE A 154 -2.24 1.18 9.84
C ILE A 154 -2.32 2.67 10.10
N LYS A 155 -1.63 3.16 11.13
CA LYS A 155 -1.62 4.57 11.47
C LYS A 155 -1.12 5.45 10.33
N ILE A 156 -0.05 5.05 9.65
CA ILE A 156 0.47 5.80 8.48
C ILE A 156 -0.57 5.80 7.35
N ALA A 157 -1.24 4.66 7.09
CA ALA A 157 -2.28 4.58 6.08
C ALA A 157 -3.51 5.45 6.43
N ASP A 158 -3.92 5.47 7.70
CA ASP A 158 -5.01 6.34 8.20
C ASP A 158 -4.66 7.83 8.04
N GLU A 159 -3.41 8.22 8.35
CA GLU A 159 -2.93 9.60 8.13
C GLU A 159 -2.99 9.99 6.65
N ILE A 160 -2.54 9.10 5.75
CA ILE A 160 -2.61 9.32 4.30
C ILE A 160 -4.06 9.46 3.84
N LEU A 161 -4.96 8.61 4.32
CA LEU A 161 -6.39 8.69 3.98
C LEU A 161 -7.00 10.00 4.45
N LEU A 162 -6.66 10.47 5.65
CA LEU A 162 -7.14 11.74 6.15
C LEU A 162 -6.64 12.90 5.28
N ASP A 163 -5.36 12.89 4.91
CA ASP A 163 -4.77 13.90 4.03
C ASP A 163 -5.45 13.90 2.64
N LEU A 164 -5.69 12.71 2.06
CA LEU A 164 -6.39 12.57 0.78
C LEU A 164 -7.86 13.01 0.85
N LYS A 165 -8.56 12.72 1.96
CA LYS A 165 -9.97 13.14 2.13
C LYS A 165 -10.09 14.66 2.15
N LYS A 166 -9.17 15.35 2.83
CA LYS A 166 -9.12 16.81 2.82
C LYS A 166 -8.90 17.37 1.41
N LEU A 167 -8.00 16.77 0.63
CA LEU A 167 -7.81 17.17 -0.77
C LEU A 167 -9.11 16.98 -1.57
N TRP A 168 -9.73 15.82 -1.43
CA TRP A 168 -10.99 15.52 -2.11
C TRP A 168 -12.12 16.50 -1.75
N GLU A 169 -12.28 16.82 -0.47
CA GLU A 169 -13.26 17.82 0.00
C GLU A 169 -12.98 19.20 -0.59
N ASN A 170 -11.71 19.65 -0.58
CA ASN A 170 -11.32 20.94 -1.17
C ASN A 170 -11.59 21.01 -2.68
N LEU A 171 -11.53 19.88 -3.41
CA LEU A 171 -11.85 19.85 -4.85
C LEU A 171 -13.34 20.05 -5.14
N TYR A 172 -14.22 19.74 -4.20
CA TYR A 172 -15.66 20.03 -4.35
C TYR A 172 -15.97 21.50 -4.17
N GLU A 173 -15.18 22.23 -3.39
CA GLU A 173 -15.37 23.67 -3.16
C GLU A 173 -14.87 24.53 -4.33
N ILE A 174 -13.98 24.00 -5.16
CA ILE A 174 -13.45 24.72 -6.32
C ILE A 174 -14.27 24.38 -7.58
N SER A 175 -15.24 25.24 -7.89
CA SER A 175 -15.86 25.29 -9.22
C SER A 175 -14.83 25.83 -10.22
N TYR A 176 -14.16 24.96 -10.97
CA TYR A 176 -13.20 25.34 -12.02
C TYR A 176 -13.87 25.83 -13.32
N PHE A 177 -15.00 26.52 -13.22
CA PHE A 177 -15.64 27.22 -14.33
C PHE A 177 -16.24 28.54 -13.83
N GLU A 178 -15.41 29.58 -13.81
CA GLU A 178 -15.76 30.91 -14.32
C GLU A 178 -15.00 31.13 -15.63
#